data_AF-A0A3S5DLX5-F1
#
_entry.id   AF-A0A3S5DLX5-F1
#
_cell.length_a   1.000
_cell.length_b   1.000
_cell.length_c   1.000
_cell.angle_alpha   90.00
_cell.angle_beta   90.00
_cell.angle_gamma   90.00
#
_symmetry.space_group_name_H-M   'P 1'
#
loop_
_entity.id
_entity.type
_entity.pdbx_description
1 polymer ?
#
loop_
_entity_poly.entity_id
_entity_poly.type
_entity_poly.pdbx_seq_one_letter_code
_entity_poly.pdbx_strand_id
1 'polypeptide(L)'
;MSKVVWTDKTVGIIGAGPAGLACADVLVRNGVKAVVYDRYEEIGGLLTFGIPEFKLEKEVVRRRREILEGMGVEFVLNTEVGKDISIDKILKKHDAIFMGMGAYRYMRGNFSGEDSPGVLEALPYLINNVRQSLGTLPQGRLRYRCAASAS
;
A
#
# COMPACT_ATOMS: atom_id res chain seq x y z
N MET A 1 -22.67 -11.14 -18.70
CA MET A 1 -21.28 -10.92 -19.16
C MET A 1 -21.04 -9.43 -19.27
N SER A 2 -19.88 -8.93 -18.85
CA SER A 2 -19.57 -7.49 -18.92
C SER A 2 -19.49 -7.05 -20.39
N LYS A 3 -19.90 -5.80 -20.69
CA LYS A 3 -19.84 -5.21 -22.05
C LYS A 3 -18.47 -4.56 -22.33
N VAL A 4 -17.44 -4.93 -21.57
CA VAL A 4 -16.12 -4.31 -21.65
C VAL A 4 -15.43 -4.77 -22.94
N VAL A 5 -15.00 -3.81 -23.75
CA VAL A 5 -14.19 -4.05 -24.96
C VAL A 5 -12.74 -3.78 -24.59
N TRP A 6 -11.90 -4.82 -24.65
CA TRP A 6 -10.48 -4.70 -24.30
C TRP A 6 -9.66 -4.05 -25.40
N THR A 7 -8.72 -3.21 -24.98
CA THR A 7 -7.68 -2.61 -25.81
C THR A 7 -6.39 -3.43 -25.71
N ASP A 8 -5.42 -3.11 -26.57
CA ASP A 8 -4.04 -3.61 -26.47
C ASP A 8 -3.18 -2.80 -25.47
N LYS A 9 -3.76 -1.76 -24.85
CA LYS A 9 -3.05 -0.81 -23.99
C LYS A 9 -2.91 -1.32 -22.56
N THR A 10 -1.76 -0.99 -21.97
CA THR A 10 -1.44 -1.34 -20.60
C THR A 10 -0.92 -0.13 -19.81
N VAL A 11 -1.30 -0.07 -18.53
CA VAL A 11 -0.89 1.01 -17.62
C VAL A 11 -0.26 0.41 -16.38
N GLY A 12 0.95 0.88 -16.05
CA GLY A 12 1.62 0.60 -14.79
C GLY A 12 1.18 1.57 -13.70
N ILE A 13 0.74 1.07 -12.56
CA ILE A 13 0.31 1.87 -11.41
C ILE A 13 1.30 1.66 -10.27
N ILE A 14 1.95 2.71 -9.80
CA ILE A 14 2.90 2.64 -8.68
C ILE A 14 2.18 3.05 -7.40
N GLY A 15 1.94 2.09 -6.52
CA GLY A 15 1.23 2.24 -5.25
C GLY A 15 -0.18 1.62 -5.28
N ALA A 16 -0.43 0.67 -4.40
CA ALA A 16 -1.73 0.02 -4.17
C ALA A 16 -2.55 0.71 -3.08
N GLY A 17 -2.36 2.02 -2.88
CA GLY A 17 -3.20 2.84 -2.02
C GLY A 17 -4.57 3.15 -2.65
N PRO A 18 -5.44 3.93 -1.98
CA PRO A 18 -6.77 4.27 -2.48
C PRO A 18 -6.75 4.87 -3.89
N ALA A 19 -5.79 5.75 -4.18
CA ALA A 19 -5.64 6.38 -5.49
C ALA A 19 -5.30 5.37 -6.59
N GLY A 20 -4.33 4.47 -6.35
CA GLY A 20 -3.94 3.44 -7.31
C GLY A 20 -5.04 2.40 -7.56
N LEU A 21 -5.75 1.99 -6.50
CA LEU A 21 -6.88 1.07 -6.62
C LEU A 21 -8.05 1.68 -7.37
N ALA A 22 -8.34 2.97 -7.16
CA ALA A 22 -9.36 3.68 -7.92
C ALA A 22 -8.98 3.82 -9.40
N CYS A 23 -7.70 4.15 -9.68
CA CYS A 23 -7.18 4.20 -11.04
C CYS A 23 -7.33 2.84 -11.75
N ALA A 24 -6.92 1.75 -11.09
CA ALA A 24 -7.05 0.40 -11.62
C ALA A 24 -8.51 0.01 -11.92
N ASP A 25 -9.45 0.32 -11.01
CA ASP A 25 -10.88 0.06 -11.19
C ASP A 25 -11.45 0.79 -12.41
N VAL A 26 -11.07 2.05 -12.62
CA VAL A 26 -11.53 2.82 -13.79
C VAL A 26 -10.92 2.27 -15.08
N LEU A 27 -9.62 1.98 -15.10
CA LEU A 27 -8.95 1.45 -16.29
C LEU A 27 -9.53 0.11 -16.74
N VAL A 28 -9.70 -0.83 -15.79
CA VAL A 28 -10.17 -2.17 -16.11
C VAL A 28 -11.64 -2.16 -16.59
N ARG A 29 -12.48 -1.27 -16.04
CA ARG A 29 -13.87 -1.07 -16.51
C ARG A 29 -13.95 -0.48 -17.92
N ASN A 30 -12.90 0.20 -18.37
CA ASN A 30 -12.80 0.78 -19.70
C ASN A 30 -11.93 -0.09 -20.65
N GLY A 31 -11.60 -1.33 -20.27
CA GLY A 31 -10.90 -2.27 -21.13
C GLY A 31 -9.41 -2.00 -21.29
N VAL A 32 -8.78 -1.30 -20.36
CA VAL A 32 -7.33 -1.08 -20.33
C VAL A 32 -6.72 -1.98 -19.26
N LYS A 33 -5.64 -2.72 -19.61
CA LYS A 33 -4.98 -3.61 -18.65
C LYS A 33 -4.23 -2.78 -17.60
N ALA A 34 -4.57 -2.96 -16.34
CA ALA A 34 -3.91 -2.31 -15.21
C ALA A 34 -2.97 -3.29 -14.49
N VAL A 35 -1.72 -2.87 -14.27
CA VAL A 35 -0.73 -3.60 -13.46
C VAL A 35 -0.29 -2.72 -12.30
N VAL A 36 -0.61 -3.11 -11.07
CA VAL A 36 -0.34 -2.36 -9.85
C VAL A 36 0.91 -2.90 -9.16
N TYR A 37 1.89 -2.04 -8.92
CA TYR A 37 3.12 -2.35 -8.20
C TYR A 37 3.06 -1.76 -6.80
N ASP A 38 3.32 -2.57 -5.77
CA ASP A 38 3.43 -2.07 -4.40
C ASP A 38 4.54 -2.79 -3.62
N ARG A 39 5.20 -2.06 -2.73
CA ARG A 39 6.28 -2.59 -1.89
C ARG A 39 5.78 -3.49 -0.78
N TYR A 40 4.51 -3.38 -0.40
CA TYR A 40 3.92 -4.16 0.67
C TYR A 40 3.31 -5.47 0.17
N GLU A 41 3.13 -6.40 1.09
CA GLU A 41 2.58 -7.74 0.87
C GLU A 41 1.07 -7.75 0.60
N GLU A 42 0.38 -6.65 0.92
CA GLU A 42 -1.07 -6.48 0.75
C GLU A 42 -1.40 -5.12 0.14
N ILE A 43 -2.52 -5.05 -0.56
CA ILE A 43 -3.05 -3.80 -1.12
C ILE A 43 -3.64 -2.91 -0.03
N GLY A 44 -3.97 -1.65 -0.37
CA GLY A 44 -4.71 -0.71 0.47
C GLY A 44 -3.86 0.39 1.11
N GLY A 45 -2.52 0.29 1.07
CA GLY A 45 -1.63 1.27 1.67
C GLY A 45 -1.95 1.50 3.16
N LEU A 46 -2.19 2.76 3.55
CA LEU A 46 -2.56 3.06 4.94
C LEU A 46 -3.93 2.53 5.37
N LEU A 47 -4.83 2.18 4.44
CA LEU A 47 -6.07 1.49 4.82
C LEU A 47 -5.77 0.14 5.46
N THR A 48 -4.75 -0.56 4.96
CA THR A 48 -4.35 -1.88 5.44
C THR A 48 -3.36 -1.76 6.58
N PHE A 49 -2.32 -0.94 6.43
CA PHE A 49 -1.21 -0.90 7.38
C PHE A 49 -1.30 0.22 8.42
N GLY A 50 -2.08 1.27 8.21
CA GLY A 50 -2.12 2.44 9.10
C GLY A 50 -3.35 2.49 10.00
N ILE A 51 -4.54 2.29 9.44
CA ILE A 51 -5.81 2.37 10.18
C ILE A 51 -5.98 1.11 11.04
N PRO A 52 -6.29 1.19 12.34
CA PRO A 52 -6.55 0.01 13.15
C PRO A 52 -7.81 -0.77 12.75
N GLU A 53 -7.86 -2.06 13.06
CA GLU A 53 -8.98 -2.96 12.71
C GLU A 53 -10.33 -2.51 13.27
N PHE A 54 -10.35 -1.95 14.49
CA PHE A 54 -11.59 -1.45 15.10
C PHE A 54 -12.22 -0.26 14.36
N LYS A 55 -11.48 0.42 13.46
CA LYS A 55 -12.03 1.46 12.58
C LYS A 55 -12.36 0.95 11.18
N LEU A 56 -11.59 -0.02 10.68
CA LEU A 56 -11.73 -0.54 9.33
C LEU A 56 -11.35 -2.03 9.32
N GLU A 57 -12.35 -2.86 9.07
CA GLU A 57 -12.16 -4.29 8.87
C GLU A 57 -11.31 -4.57 7.63
N LYS A 58 -10.26 -5.37 7.79
CA LYS A 58 -9.29 -5.67 6.73
C LYS A 58 -9.85 -6.57 5.65
N GLU A 59 -10.88 -7.34 5.99
CA GLU A 59 -11.65 -8.14 5.05
C GLU A 59 -12.26 -7.30 3.92
N VAL A 60 -12.64 -6.04 4.19
CA VAL A 60 -13.17 -5.14 3.15
C VAL A 60 -12.11 -4.86 2.08
N VAL A 61 -10.85 -4.69 2.50
CA VAL A 61 -9.73 -4.44 1.59
C VAL A 61 -9.36 -5.70 0.81
N ARG A 62 -9.34 -6.87 1.48
CA ARG A 62 -9.11 -8.17 0.84
C ARG A 62 -10.17 -8.48 -0.21
N ARG A 63 -11.46 -8.29 0.13
CA ARG A 63 -12.56 -8.43 -0.83
C ARG A 63 -12.41 -7.49 -2.02
N ARG A 64 -11.95 -6.26 -1.80
CA ARG A 64 -11.70 -5.32 -2.90
C ARG A 64 -10.58 -5.80 -3.82
N ARG A 65 -9.53 -6.44 -3.27
CA ARG A 65 -8.47 -7.08 -4.04
C ARG A 65 -9.03 -8.17 -4.95
N GLU A 66 -9.77 -9.12 -4.37
CA GLU A 66 -10.36 -10.24 -5.10
C GLU A 66 -11.26 -9.78 -6.25
N ILE A 67 -12.07 -8.73 -6.02
CA ILE A 67 -12.91 -8.14 -7.05
C ILE A 67 -12.05 -7.58 -8.20
N LEU A 68 -10.99 -6.82 -7.89
CA LEU A 68 -10.13 -6.22 -8.91
C LEU A 68 -9.31 -7.28 -9.68
N GLU A 69 -8.80 -8.30 -8.99
CA GLU A 69 -8.13 -9.46 -9.61
C GLU A 69 -9.11 -10.19 -10.55
N GLY A 70 -10.34 -10.44 -10.10
CA GLY A 70 -11.40 -11.04 -10.91
C GLY A 70 -11.86 -10.18 -12.10
N MET A 71 -11.61 -8.87 -12.06
CA MET A 71 -11.84 -7.96 -13.19
C MET A 71 -10.66 -7.92 -14.17
N GLY A 72 -9.50 -8.48 -13.82
CA GLY A 72 -8.30 -8.54 -14.67
C GLY A 72 -7.19 -7.55 -14.27
N VAL A 73 -7.25 -6.94 -13.09
CA VAL A 73 -6.14 -6.15 -12.53
C VAL A 73 -5.05 -7.09 -12.04
N GLU A 74 -3.80 -6.84 -12.42
CA GLU A 74 -2.64 -7.59 -11.97
C GLU A 74 -1.95 -6.87 -10.80
N PHE A 75 -1.68 -7.56 -9.69
CA PHE A 75 -0.95 -7.01 -8.55
C PHE A 75 0.45 -7.61 -8.44
N VAL A 76 1.47 -6.76 -8.55
CA VAL A 76 2.89 -7.07 -8.33
C VAL A 76 3.28 -6.51 -6.96
N LEU A 77 3.04 -7.30 -5.92
CA LEU A 77 3.28 -6.96 -4.51
C LEU A 77 4.71 -7.28 -4.09
N ASN A 78 5.10 -6.87 -2.87
CA ASN A 78 6.46 -7.03 -2.35
C ASN A 78 7.55 -6.49 -3.28
N THR A 79 7.26 -5.44 -4.05
CA THR A 79 8.14 -4.89 -5.07
C THR A 79 8.28 -3.38 -4.90
N GLU A 80 9.43 -2.92 -4.44
CA GLU A 80 9.74 -1.50 -4.28
C GLU A 80 10.31 -0.92 -5.58
N VAL A 81 9.52 -0.08 -6.26
CA VAL A 81 9.95 0.63 -7.46
C VAL A 81 11.05 1.63 -7.11
N GLY A 82 12.14 1.60 -7.87
CA GLY A 82 13.39 2.33 -7.62
C GLY A 82 14.45 1.48 -6.89
N LYS A 83 14.07 0.35 -6.31
CA LYS A 83 15.00 -0.57 -5.61
C LYS A 83 15.02 -1.96 -6.26
N ASP A 84 13.86 -2.62 -6.31
CA ASP A 84 13.73 -3.99 -6.85
C ASP A 84 13.50 -3.97 -8.37
N ILE A 85 12.77 -2.95 -8.85
CA ILE A 85 12.55 -2.69 -10.27
C ILE A 85 12.78 -1.21 -10.58
N SER A 86 13.52 -0.91 -11.66
CA SER A 86 13.74 0.47 -12.07
C SER A 86 12.50 1.04 -12.77
N ILE A 87 12.28 2.34 -12.62
CA ILE A 87 11.18 3.03 -13.31
C ILE A 87 11.29 2.91 -14.83
N ASP A 88 12.51 2.90 -15.37
CA ASP A 88 12.75 2.72 -16.82
C ASP A 88 12.24 1.38 -17.34
N LYS A 89 12.33 0.30 -16.55
CA LYS A 89 11.77 -1.00 -16.94
C LYS A 89 10.25 -0.94 -17.00
N ILE A 90 9.62 -0.23 -16.07
CA ILE A 90 8.16 -0.05 -16.05
C ILE A 90 7.72 0.82 -17.24
N LEU A 91 8.45 1.91 -17.53
CA LEU A 91 8.18 2.80 -18.67
C LEU A 91 8.28 2.07 -20.01
N LYS A 92 9.21 1.10 -20.13
CA LYS A 92 9.33 0.28 -21.35
C LYS A 92 8.25 -0.81 -21.46
N LYS A 93 7.65 -1.22 -20.34
CA LYS A 93 6.66 -2.31 -20.28
C LYS A 93 5.23 -1.82 -20.53
N HIS A 94 4.94 -0.55 -20.25
CA HIS A 94 3.58 0.00 -20.26
C HIS A 94 3.45 1.22 -21.15
N ASP A 95 2.27 1.42 -21.74
CA ASP A 95 1.97 2.60 -22.56
C ASP A 95 1.87 3.88 -21.72
N ALA A 96 1.49 3.75 -20.44
CA ALA A 96 1.46 4.85 -19.49
C ALA A 96 1.77 4.41 -18.05
N ILE A 97 2.09 5.37 -17.19
CA ILE A 97 2.30 5.17 -15.76
C ILE A 97 1.45 6.14 -14.94
N PHE A 98 0.82 5.63 -13.88
CA PHE A 98 0.21 6.42 -12.82
C PHE A 98 1.02 6.26 -11.52
N MET A 99 1.34 7.37 -10.85
CA MET A 99 2.12 7.37 -9.61
C MET A 99 1.23 7.79 -8.42
N GLY A 100 0.87 6.81 -7.60
CA GLY A 100 0.00 6.96 -6.43
C GLY A 100 0.66 6.48 -5.13
N MET A 101 1.97 6.71 -4.97
CA MET A 101 2.77 6.18 -3.84
C MET A 101 2.50 6.84 -2.48
N GLY A 102 1.67 7.89 -2.43
CA GLY A 102 1.34 8.59 -1.19
C GLY A 102 2.54 9.29 -0.53
N ALA A 103 2.35 9.70 0.72
CA ALA A 103 3.38 10.38 1.52
C ALA A 103 3.77 9.50 2.72
N TYR A 104 4.86 8.75 2.58
CA TYR A 104 5.38 7.89 3.65
C TYR A 104 6.46 8.56 4.51
N ARG A 105 6.94 9.74 4.10
CA ARG A 105 7.87 10.54 4.89
C ARG A 105 7.08 11.39 5.88
N TYR A 106 7.22 11.10 7.16
CA TYR A 106 6.65 11.93 8.23
C TYR A 106 7.50 13.20 8.42
N MET A 107 6.86 14.26 8.88
CA MET A 107 7.52 15.51 9.24
C MET A 107 8.02 15.41 10.69
N ARG A 108 9.24 15.88 10.96
CA ARG A 108 9.77 16.06 12.32
C ARG A 108 9.61 17.51 12.74
N GLY A 109 9.26 17.74 14.00
CA GLY A 109 9.07 19.09 14.54
C GLY A 109 10.37 19.74 15.00
N ASN A 110 11.44 18.96 15.17
CA ASN A 110 12.76 19.40 15.65
C ASN A 110 12.71 20.20 16.97
N PHE A 111 11.78 19.84 17.87
CA PHE A 111 11.65 20.46 19.18
C PHE A 111 12.44 19.70 20.25
N SER A 112 12.81 20.42 21.32
CA SER A 112 13.54 19.82 22.44
C SER A 112 12.75 18.64 23.02
N GLY A 113 13.40 17.49 23.17
CA GLY A 113 12.82 16.27 23.71
C GLY A 113 12.17 15.33 22.69
N GLU A 114 12.17 15.64 21.39
CA GLU A 114 11.62 14.77 20.33
C GLU A 114 12.35 13.41 20.22
N ASP A 115 13.63 13.33 20.61
CA ASP A 115 14.42 12.09 20.65
C ASP A 115 14.45 11.42 22.04
N SER A 116 13.60 11.86 22.97
CA SER A 116 13.57 11.29 24.33
C SER A 116 13.07 9.84 24.32
N PRO A 117 13.56 8.97 25.23
CA PRO A 117 13.05 7.62 25.37
C PRO A 117 11.53 7.61 25.55
N GLY A 118 10.83 6.80 24.75
CA GLY A 118 9.37 6.67 24.78
C GLY A 118 8.61 7.61 23.83
N VAL A 119 9.28 8.58 23.21
CA VAL A 119 8.70 9.36 22.11
C VAL A 119 8.82 8.53 20.83
N LEU A 120 7.67 8.22 20.22
CA LEU A 120 7.58 7.39 19.02
C LEU A 120 6.89 8.16 17.90
N GLU A 121 7.38 8.01 16.67
CA GLU A 121 6.70 8.61 15.54
C GLU A 121 5.42 7.83 15.23
N ALA A 122 4.34 8.57 14.97
CA ALA A 122 3.01 7.99 14.84
C ALA A 122 2.93 6.93 13.73
N LEU A 123 3.49 7.20 12.56
CA LEU A 123 3.37 6.31 11.40
C LEU A 123 4.11 4.97 11.60
N PRO A 124 5.40 4.94 12.02
CA PRO A 124 6.06 3.70 12.43
C PRO A 124 5.32 2.94 13.53
N TYR A 125 4.81 3.64 14.54
CA TYR A 125 4.07 3.01 15.64
C TYR A 125 2.78 2.33 15.16
N LEU A 126 1.95 3.04 14.39
CA LEU A 126 0.69 2.52 13.87
C LEU A 126 0.92 1.32 12.95
N ILE A 127 1.86 1.43 12.00
CA ILE A 127 2.19 0.33 11.08
C ILE A 127 2.67 -0.90 11.84
N ASN A 128 3.49 -0.71 12.87
CA ASN A 128 3.96 -1.81 13.69
C ASN A 128 2.81 -2.50 14.44
N ASN A 129 1.94 -1.73 15.08
CA ASN A 129 0.82 -2.25 15.85
C ASN A 129 -0.14 -3.04 14.96
N VAL A 130 -0.51 -2.48 13.80
CA VAL A 130 -1.38 -3.16 12.83
C VAL A 130 -0.72 -4.46 12.31
N ARG A 131 0.57 -4.45 11.99
CA ARG A 131 1.30 -5.66 11.60
C ARG A 131 1.40 -6.71 12.71
N GLN A 132 1.47 -6.28 13.97
CA GLN A 132 1.42 -7.20 15.11
C GLN A 132 0.05 -7.87 15.21
N SER A 133 -1.04 -7.11 15.10
CA SER A 133 -2.42 -7.65 15.09
C SER A 133 -2.63 -8.63 13.93
N LEU A 134 -2.10 -8.31 12.75
CA LEU A 134 -2.19 -9.15 11.55
C LEU A 134 -1.22 -10.35 11.54
N GLY A 135 -0.28 -10.43 12.48
CA GLY A 135 0.76 -11.46 12.49
C GLY A 135 1.82 -11.31 11.37
N THR A 136 1.88 -10.16 10.69
CA THR A 136 2.77 -9.89 9.54
C THR A 136 3.96 -8.98 9.89
N LEU A 137 4.30 -8.88 11.18
CA LEU A 137 5.47 -8.10 11.60
C LEU A 137 6.77 -8.84 11.18
N PRO A 138 7.66 -8.23 10.38
CA PRO A 138 8.92 -8.84 9.98
C PRO A 138 9.80 -9.21 11.18
N GLN A 139 10.51 -10.34 11.10
CA GLN A 139 11.47 -10.77 12.12
C GLN A 139 12.58 -9.72 12.31
N GLY A 140 12.95 -9.44 13.56
CA GLY A 140 14.00 -8.45 13.90
C GLY A 140 13.53 -7.00 14.02
N ARG A 141 12.26 -6.67 13.75
CA ARG A 141 11.72 -5.33 14.06
C ARG A 141 11.35 -5.18 15.53
N LEU A 142 11.66 -4.02 16.11
CA LEU A 142 11.21 -3.62 17.45
C LEU A 142 9.69 -3.75 17.54
N ARG A 143 9.20 -4.55 18.49
CA ARG A 143 7.79 -4.52 18.88
C ARG A 143 7.61 -3.29 19.75
N TYR A 144 7.00 -2.25 19.20
CA TYR A 144 6.60 -1.12 20.04
C TYR A 144 5.54 -1.62 21.01
N ARG A 145 5.90 -1.70 22.28
CA ARG A 145 4.95 -1.84 23.37
C ARG A 145 4.68 -0.43 23.87
N CYS A 146 3.41 -0.06 23.99
CA CYS A 146 3.10 1.05 24.88
C CYS A 146 3.66 0.66 26.24
N ALA A 147 4.50 1.51 26.84
CA ALA A 147 4.95 1.33 28.21
C ALA A 147 3.75 1.56 29.15
N ALA A 148 2.80 0.62 29.15
CA ALA A 148 1.88 0.45 30.26
C ALA A 148 2.64 -0.26 31.38
N SER A 149 3.65 0.43 31.91
CA SER A 149 4.29 0.08 33.17
C SER A 149 4.79 1.37 33.80
N ALA A 150 3.85 2.09 34.41
CA ALA A 150 4.11 2.99 35.52
C ALA A 150 2.93 2.82 36.49
N SER A 151 3.28 2.38 37.70
CA SER A 151 2.47 1.94 38.86
C SER A 151 1.63 0.68 38.69
#